data_AF-A0A9P5PG38-F1
#
_entry.id   AF-A0A9P5PG38-F1
#
_cell.length_a   1.000
_cell.length_b   1.000
_cell.length_c   1.000
_cell.angle_alpha   90.00
_cell.angle_beta   90.00
_cell.angle_gamma   90.00
#
_symmetry.space_group_name_H-M   'P 1'
#
loop_
_entity.id
_entity.type
_entity.pdbx_description
1 polymer ?
#
loop_
_entity_poly.entity_id
_entity_poly.type
_entity_poly.pdbx_seq_one_letter_code
_entity_poly.pdbx_strand_id
1 'polypeptide(L)'
;MLTHSLTVIQIGDTTITSIQIAAEIAKVDGVGAEKAADLMDLHDKQNVPKATMFLSVLPRIDPNSDVATEAERQRKIAFLGQVLSYFFIPFTSAKMSLSDQVFHLATYVHLTYAMYKCNGLRFFYMPIPTLLSKRYSPQDSRVHSSLHSCPCLILDGTDKLEGLFSNIHTQDHSQNFDTLQLAQKLSIAAEHVAVFSCNPDMDRGH
;
A
#
# COMPACT_ATOMS: atom_id res chain seq x y z
N MET A 1 14.81 -7.93 27.64
CA MET A 1 13.82 -9.00 27.37
C MET A 1 12.60 -8.34 26.74
N LEU A 2 12.69 -8.00 25.45
CA LEU A 2 11.64 -7.25 24.73
C LEU A 2 10.69 -8.26 24.09
N THR A 3 9.46 -8.29 24.59
CA THR A 3 8.34 -9.02 24.01
C THR A 3 8.00 -8.40 22.65
N HIS A 4 8.59 -8.92 21.57
CA HIS A 4 7.99 -8.81 20.25
C HIS A 4 6.60 -9.45 20.35
N SER A 5 5.55 -8.64 20.38
CA SER A 5 4.21 -9.12 20.07
C SER A 5 4.31 -9.81 18.72
N LEU A 6 4.26 -11.14 18.70
CA LEU A 6 4.23 -11.92 17.47
C LEU A 6 2.96 -11.51 16.75
N THR A 7 3.08 -10.61 15.78
CA THR A 7 1.98 -10.22 14.90
C THR A 7 1.64 -11.46 14.08
N VAL A 8 0.56 -12.12 14.45
CA VAL A 8 0.07 -13.34 13.80
C VAL A 8 -1.22 -13.05 13.06
N ILE A 9 -1.40 -13.72 11.92
CA ILE A 9 -2.62 -13.67 11.13
C ILE A 9 -3.27 -15.06 11.19
N GLN A 10 -4.53 -15.12 11.59
CA GLN A 10 -5.31 -16.37 11.65
C GLN A 10 -6.18 -16.54 10.41
N ILE A 11 -6.02 -17.67 9.71
CA ILE A 11 -6.85 -18.09 8.56
C ILE A 11 -7.42 -19.48 8.85
N GLY A 12 -8.67 -19.52 9.30
CA GLY A 12 -9.33 -20.74 9.76
C GLY A 12 -8.64 -21.27 11.02
N ASP A 13 -8.13 -22.50 10.94
CA ASP A 13 -7.35 -23.18 11.97
C ASP A 13 -5.83 -22.92 11.87
N THR A 14 -5.36 -22.20 10.85
CA THR A 14 -3.92 -21.94 10.66
C THR A 14 -3.52 -20.57 11.16
N THR A 15 -2.52 -20.54 12.03
CA THR A 15 -1.82 -19.33 12.44
C THR A 15 -0.62 -19.10 11.53
N ILE A 16 -0.57 -17.94 10.90
CA ILE A 16 0.49 -17.50 10.00
C ILE A 16 1.34 -16.47 10.73
N THR A 17 2.66 -16.70 10.73
CA THR A 17 3.67 -15.82 11.32
C THR A 17 4.47 -15.10 10.24
N SER A 18 5.09 -13.98 10.59
CA SER A 18 6.01 -13.26 9.70
C SER A 18 7.15 -14.14 9.18
N ILE A 19 7.69 -15.02 10.01
CA ILE A 19 8.78 -15.94 9.65
C ILE A 19 8.33 -16.91 8.55
N GLN A 20 7.11 -17.44 8.64
CA GLN A 20 6.57 -18.33 7.62
C GLN A 20 6.32 -17.60 6.30
N ILE A 21 5.82 -16.36 6.35
CA ILE A 21 5.66 -15.52 5.16
C ILE A 21 7.03 -15.27 4.50
N ALA A 22 8.06 -14.94 5.29
CA ALA A 22 9.43 -14.74 4.79
C ALA A 22 9.97 -15.98 4.08
N ALA A 23 9.75 -17.16 4.67
CA ALA A 23 10.19 -18.43 4.10
C ALA A 23 9.53 -18.75 2.76
N GLU A 24 8.23 -18.45 2.60
CA GLU A 24 7.53 -18.63 1.32
C GLU A 24 7.94 -17.59 0.28
N ILE A 25 8.15 -16.33 0.69
CA ILE A 25 8.65 -15.27 -0.19
C ILE A 25 10.05 -15.61 -0.73
N ALA A 26 10.92 -16.20 0.09
CA ALA A 26 12.27 -16.59 -0.33
C ALA A 26 12.29 -17.61 -1.47
N LYS A 27 11.22 -18.41 -1.62
CA LYS A 27 11.06 -19.40 -2.69
C LYS A 27 10.59 -18.77 -4.02
N VAL A 28 10.14 -17.52 -4.01
CA VAL A 28 9.68 -16.84 -5.23
C VAL A 28 10.89 -16.49 -6.11
N ASP A 29 10.80 -16.81 -7.40
CA ASP A 29 11.84 -16.54 -8.38
C ASP A 29 12.29 -15.08 -8.38
N GLY A 30 13.61 -14.88 -8.22
CA GLY A 30 14.26 -13.57 -8.22
C GLY A 30 14.20 -12.80 -6.90
N VAL A 31 13.74 -13.42 -5.80
CA VAL A 31 13.75 -12.82 -4.47
C VAL A 31 14.95 -13.33 -3.65
N GLY A 32 14.99 -14.63 -3.34
CA GLY A 32 16.02 -15.21 -2.48
C GLY A 32 15.85 -14.86 -1.00
N ALA A 33 16.61 -15.54 -0.14
CA ALA A 33 16.44 -15.46 1.32
C ALA A 33 16.80 -14.08 1.92
N GLU A 34 17.88 -13.46 1.43
CA GLU A 34 18.34 -12.15 1.92
C GLU A 34 17.30 -11.06 1.65
N LYS A 35 16.79 -10.98 0.42
CA LYS A 35 15.76 -10.01 0.05
C LYS A 35 14.44 -10.29 0.75
N ALA A 36 14.09 -11.55 0.98
CA ALA A 36 12.90 -11.91 1.77
C ALA A 36 13.02 -11.45 3.22
N ALA A 37 14.20 -11.61 3.83
CA ALA A 37 14.47 -11.12 5.18
C ALA A 37 14.45 -9.59 5.24
N ASP A 38 15.05 -8.92 4.24
CA ASP A 38 14.97 -7.47 4.11
C ASP A 38 13.51 -7.04 4.04
N LEU A 39 12.70 -7.54 3.10
CA LEU A 39 11.28 -7.16 2.96
C LEU A 39 10.43 -7.32 4.24
N MET A 40 10.86 -8.17 5.17
CA MET A 40 10.18 -8.41 6.44
C MET A 40 10.76 -7.60 7.62
N ASP A 41 11.84 -6.86 7.40
CA ASP A 41 12.41 -5.95 8.38
C ASP A 41 11.51 -4.71 8.58
N LEU A 42 11.12 -4.52 9.84
CA LEU A 42 10.19 -3.48 10.30
C LEU A 42 10.91 -2.29 10.97
N HIS A 43 12.23 -2.18 10.83
CA HIS A 43 12.99 -1.07 11.40
C HIS A 43 12.48 0.28 10.88
N ASP A 44 12.26 0.38 9.57
CA ASP A 44 11.67 1.54 8.91
C ASP A 44 10.21 1.24 8.50
N LYS A 45 9.28 1.66 9.35
CA LYS A 45 7.82 1.49 9.13
C LYS A 45 7.25 2.41 8.06
N GLN A 46 8.02 3.40 7.59
CA GLN A 46 7.58 4.39 6.59
C GLN A 46 8.17 4.12 5.20
N ASN A 47 8.89 3.01 5.01
CA ASN A 47 9.48 2.64 3.74
C ASN A 47 8.42 2.13 2.73
N VAL A 48 7.75 3.06 2.04
CA VAL A 48 6.72 2.77 1.03
C VAL A 48 7.26 1.89 -0.11
N PRO A 49 8.46 2.11 -0.69
CA PRO A 49 9.00 1.24 -1.74
C PRO A 49 9.13 -0.22 -1.29
N LYS A 50 9.58 -0.45 -0.06
CA LYS A 50 9.72 -1.79 0.53
C LYS A 50 8.37 -2.47 0.74
N ALA A 51 7.39 -1.75 1.27
CA ALA A 51 6.02 -2.25 1.41
C ALA A 51 5.38 -2.59 0.05
N THR A 52 5.62 -1.74 -0.95
CA THR A 52 5.14 -1.92 -2.33
C THR A 52 5.76 -3.17 -2.96
N MET A 53 7.07 -3.36 -2.81
CA MET A 53 7.76 -4.57 -3.29
C MET A 53 7.22 -5.82 -2.59
N PHE A 54 7.04 -5.79 -1.27
CA PHE A 54 6.47 -6.90 -0.51
C PHE A 54 5.08 -7.29 -1.03
N LEU A 55 4.16 -6.32 -1.19
CA LEU A 55 2.81 -6.56 -1.71
C LEU A 55 2.80 -7.05 -3.17
N SER A 56 3.79 -6.67 -3.97
CA SER A 56 3.95 -7.16 -5.35
C SER A 56 4.41 -8.61 -5.45
N VAL A 57 5.16 -9.09 -4.43
CA VAL A 57 5.74 -10.43 -4.40
C VAL A 57 4.79 -11.46 -3.80
N LEU A 58 4.05 -11.08 -2.75
CA LEU A 58 3.09 -11.97 -2.08
C LEU A 58 2.16 -12.78 -3.00
N PRO A 59 1.47 -12.20 -4.01
CA PRO A 59 0.57 -12.97 -4.87
C PRO A 59 1.29 -13.95 -5.81
N ARG A 60 2.63 -13.92 -5.88
CA ARG A 60 3.46 -14.82 -6.71
C ARG A 60 3.88 -16.09 -5.97
N ILE A 61 3.53 -16.23 -4.69
CA ILE A 61 3.78 -17.44 -3.91
C ILE A 61 2.97 -18.59 -4.53
N ASP A 62 3.65 -19.68 -4.90
CA ASP A 62 2.97 -20.88 -5.40
C ASP A 62 2.09 -21.47 -4.28
N PRO A 63 0.79 -21.70 -4.50
CA PRO A 63 -0.05 -22.37 -3.51
C PRO A 63 0.29 -23.85 -3.31
N ASN A 64 1.06 -24.47 -4.21
CA ASN A 64 1.40 -25.88 -4.14
C ASN A 64 2.69 -26.11 -3.37
N SER A 65 2.65 -27.07 -2.44
CA SER A 65 3.82 -27.50 -1.68
C SER A 65 4.17 -28.92 -2.06
N ASP A 66 5.46 -29.20 -2.25
CA ASP A 66 5.98 -30.57 -2.36
C ASP A 66 5.90 -31.31 -1.01
N VAL A 67 5.77 -30.57 0.09
CA VAL A 67 5.69 -31.12 1.45
C VAL A 67 4.23 -31.14 1.90
N ALA A 68 3.64 -32.34 1.97
CA ALA A 68 2.22 -32.54 2.29
C ALA A 68 1.78 -31.89 3.61
N THR A 69 2.64 -31.87 4.64
CA THR A 69 2.33 -31.25 5.93
C THR A 69 2.25 -29.73 5.87
N GLU A 70 2.86 -29.10 4.86
CA GLU A 70 2.96 -27.65 4.72
C GLU A 70 2.07 -27.08 3.63
N ALA A 71 1.51 -27.96 2.77
CA ALA A 71 0.63 -27.60 1.67
C ALA A 71 -0.52 -26.69 2.11
N GLU A 72 -1.20 -27.01 3.21
CA GLU A 72 -2.35 -26.23 3.66
C GLU A 72 -1.95 -24.83 4.13
N ARG A 73 -0.83 -24.71 4.86
CA ARG A 73 -0.31 -23.40 5.28
C ARG A 73 0.12 -22.57 4.07
N GLN A 74 0.81 -23.18 3.11
CA GLN A 74 1.30 -22.50 1.91
C GLN A 74 0.13 -21.98 1.07
N ARG A 75 -0.94 -22.77 0.88
CA ARG A 75 -2.18 -22.30 0.25
C ARG A 75 -2.78 -21.08 0.94
N LYS A 76 -2.80 -21.08 2.28
CA LYS A 76 -3.35 -19.96 3.06
C LYS A 76 -2.49 -18.70 2.98
N ILE A 77 -1.17 -18.84 2.92
CA ILE A 77 -0.25 -17.73 2.67
C ILE A 77 -0.43 -17.18 1.25
N ALA A 78 -0.50 -18.05 0.24
CA ALA A 78 -0.77 -17.64 -1.15
C ALA A 78 -2.13 -16.95 -1.28
N PHE A 79 -3.17 -17.48 -0.62
CA PHE A 79 -4.49 -16.86 -0.54
C PHE A 79 -4.44 -15.48 0.09
N LEU A 80 -3.71 -15.30 1.19
CA LEU A 80 -3.51 -13.98 1.82
C LEU A 80 -2.87 -13.00 0.83
N GLY A 81 -1.86 -13.44 0.08
CA GLY A 81 -1.21 -12.63 -0.95
C GLY A 81 -2.18 -12.21 -2.06
N GLN A 82 -3.04 -13.11 -2.51
CA GLN A 82 -4.09 -12.81 -3.49
C GLN A 82 -5.13 -11.82 -2.93
N VAL A 83 -5.58 -12.00 -1.68
CA VAL A 83 -6.52 -11.07 -1.05
C VAL A 83 -5.92 -9.65 -1.02
N LEU A 84 -4.67 -9.51 -0.59
CA LEU A 84 -4.01 -8.21 -0.51
C LEU A 84 -3.74 -7.58 -1.89
N SER A 85 -3.55 -8.39 -2.94
CA SER A 85 -3.33 -7.86 -4.28
C SER A 85 -4.57 -7.16 -4.85
N TYR A 86 -5.78 -7.63 -4.52
CA TYR A 86 -7.03 -6.95 -4.89
C TYR A 86 -7.14 -5.53 -4.31
N PHE A 87 -6.48 -5.25 -3.19
CA PHE A 87 -6.37 -3.88 -2.68
C PHE A 87 -5.28 -3.09 -3.40
N PHE A 88 -4.11 -3.70 -3.57
CA PHE A 88 -2.88 -3.03 -3.99
C PHE A 88 -2.81 -2.69 -5.49
N ILE A 89 -3.23 -3.62 -6.35
CA ILE A 89 -3.12 -3.48 -7.82
C ILE A 89 -3.87 -2.25 -8.35
N PRO A 90 -5.10 -1.92 -7.88
CA PRO A 90 -5.81 -0.71 -8.31
C PRO A 90 -5.02 0.59 -8.18
N PHE A 91 -4.09 0.66 -7.21
CA PHE A 91 -3.30 1.86 -6.95
C PHE A 91 -1.96 1.88 -7.69
N THR A 92 -1.49 0.73 -8.20
CA THR A 92 -0.18 0.61 -8.86
C THR A 92 -0.27 0.34 -10.35
N SER A 93 -1.44 -0.04 -10.86
CA SER A 93 -1.66 -0.28 -12.28
C SER A 93 -2.24 0.95 -12.99
N ALA A 94 -1.36 1.77 -13.55
CA ALA A 94 -1.73 3.00 -14.28
C ALA A 94 -2.65 2.74 -15.50
N LYS A 95 -2.69 1.51 -16.01
CA LYS A 95 -3.49 1.12 -17.19
C LYS A 95 -4.85 0.51 -16.81
N MET A 96 -5.13 0.31 -15.52
CA MET A 96 -6.37 -0.32 -15.07
C MET A 96 -7.55 0.64 -15.21
N SER A 97 -8.65 0.18 -15.81
CA SER A 97 -9.87 0.98 -15.92
C SER A 97 -10.48 1.26 -14.55
N LEU A 98 -11.24 2.35 -14.40
CA LEU A 98 -11.96 2.61 -13.15
C LEU A 98 -12.89 1.45 -12.77
N SER A 99 -13.57 0.84 -13.75
CA SER A 99 -14.45 -0.31 -13.51
C SER A 99 -13.68 -1.49 -12.90
N ASP A 100 -12.50 -1.80 -13.44
CA ASP A 100 -11.65 -2.87 -12.91
C ASP A 100 -11.11 -2.52 -11.53
N GLN A 101 -10.72 -1.26 -11.29
CA GLN A 101 -10.29 -0.79 -9.98
C GLN A 101 -11.40 -1.00 -8.93
N VAL A 102 -12.64 -0.60 -9.25
CA VAL A 102 -13.81 -0.79 -8.38
C VAL A 102 -14.05 -2.28 -8.13
N PHE A 103 -13.97 -3.12 -9.17
CA PHE A 103 -14.17 -4.55 -9.06
C PHE A 103 -13.16 -5.21 -8.11
N HIS A 104 -11.88 -4.87 -8.23
CA HIS A 104 -10.82 -5.38 -7.35
C HIS A 104 -11.05 -4.93 -5.91
N LEU A 105 -11.32 -3.64 -5.67
CA LEU A 105 -11.55 -3.12 -4.33
C LEU A 105 -12.82 -3.71 -3.68
N ALA A 106 -13.89 -3.90 -4.47
CA ALA A 106 -15.09 -4.59 -4.01
C ALA A 106 -14.77 -6.04 -3.63
N THR A 107 -14.03 -6.78 -4.46
CA THR A 107 -13.60 -8.15 -4.18
C THR A 107 -12.81 -8.23 -2.87
N TYR A 108 -11.84 -7.33 -2.70
CA TYR A 108 -11.07 -7.22 -1.47
C TYR A 108 -11.93 -6.98 -0.23
N VAL A 109 -12.89 -6.06 -0.28
CA VAL A 109 -13.79 -5.79 0.86
C VAL A 109 -14.65 -6.99 1.19
N HIS A 110 -15.20 -7.69 0.19
CA HIS A 110 -16.01 -8.88 0.44
C HIS A 110 -15.18 -10.02 1.06
N LEU A 111 -13.98 -10.27 0.53
CA LEU A 111 -13.09 -11.31 1.05
C LEU A 111 -12.62 -10.99 2.48
N THR A 112 -12.16 -9.77 2.74
CA THR A 112 -11.73 -9.37 4.09
C THR A 112 -12.88 -9.37 5.09
N TYR A 113 -14.09 -8.97 4.68
CA TYR A 113 -15.28 -9.06 5.53
C TYR A 113 -15.66 -10.51 5.85
N ALA A 114 -15.64 -11.41 4.86
CA ALA A 114 -15.87 -12.84 5.09
C ALA A 114 -14.83 -13.43 6.04
N MET A 115 -13.55 -13.10 5.84
CA MET A 115 -12.45 -13.52 6.72
C MET A 115 -12.60 -12.99 8.15
N TYR A 116 -13.04 -11.75 8.31
CA TYR A 116 -13.37 -11.16 9.61
C TYR A 116 -14.55 -11.88 10.27
N LYS A 117 -15.59 -12.26 9.51
CA LYS A 117 -16.71 -13.04 10.06
C LYS A 117 -16.30 -14.42 10.55
N CYS A 118 -15.35 -15.07 9.88
CA CYS A 118 -14.87 -16.39 10.27
C CYS A 118 -13.84 -16.35 11.43
N ASN A 119 -12.95 -15.36 11.47
CA ASN A 119 -11.78 -15.35 12.35
C ASN A 119 -11.77 -14.20 13.37
N GLY A 120 -12.72 -13.28 13.28
CA GLY A 120 -12.78 -12.06 14.11
C GLY A 120 -11.55 -11.17 13.89
N LEU A 121 -11.12 -10.53 14.99
CA LEU A 121 -9.94 -9.64 15.01
C LEU A 121 -8.60 -10.37 14.82
N ARG A 122 -8.59 -11.71 14.78
CA ARG A 122 -7.36 -12.50 14.64
C ARG A 122 -6.85 -12.60 13.20
N PHE A 123 -7.66 -12.26 12.20
CA PHE A 123 -7.20 -12.22 10.81
C PHE A 123 -6.44 -10.91 10.56
N PHE A 124 -7.20 -9.84 10.32
CA PHE A 124 -6.68 -8.53 9.98
C PHE A 124 -7.84 -7.54 10.14
N TYR A 125 -7.62 -6.44 10.87
CA TYR A 125 -8.60 -5.36 10.98
C TYR A 125 -8.07 -4.14 10.25
N MET A 126 -8.71 -3.80 9.13
CA MET A 126 -8.54 -2.50 8.48
C MET A 126 -9.92 -1.85 8.36
N PRO A 127 -10.07 -0.57 8.72
CA PRO A 127 -11.31 0.18 8.51
C PRO A 127 -11.43 0.60 7.04
N ILE A 128 -11.74 -0.36 6.17
CA ILE A 128 -11.85 -0.18 4.71
C ILE A 128 -13.21 0.35 4.24
N PRO A 129 -14.36 0.04 4.90
CA PRO A 129 -15.66 0.56 4.45
C PRO A 129 -15.70 2.08 4.31
N THR A 130 -14.93 2.81 5.11
CA THR A 130 -14.79 4.28 5.05
C THR A 130 -14.10 4.80 3.78
N LEU A 131 -13.23 4.00 3.16
CA LEU A 131 -12.46 4.40 1.97
C LEU A 131 -13.31 4.35 0.70
N LEU A 132 -14.17 3.32 0.57
CA LEU A 132 -15.10 3.19 -0.57
C LEU A 132 -16.37 4.04 -0.40
N SER A 133 -16.95 4.06 0.81
CA SER A 133 -18.23 4.76 1.04
C SER A 133 -18.15 6.28 0.85
N LYS A 134 -17.00 6.90 1.16
CA LYS A 134 -16.80 8.34 0.93
C LYS A 134 -16.72 8.69 -0.56
N ARG A 135 -16.10 7.84 -1.40
CA ARG A 135 -15.75 8.19 -2.80
C ARG A 135 -16.83 7.91 -3.83
N TYR A 136 -17.75 6.97 -3.59
CA TYR A 136 -18.87 6.71 -4.49
C TYR A 136 -20.15 7.46 -4.09
N SER A 137 -20.01 8.51 -3.27
CA SER A 137 -21.15 9.38 -2.99
C SER A 137 -21.59 10.08 -4.29
N PRO A 138 -22.90 10.28 -4.53
CA PRO A 138 -23.39 10.97 -5.73
C PRO A 138 -22.94 12.44 -5.84
N GLN A 139 -22.31 13.00 -4.80
CA GLN A 139 -21.80 14.37 -4.81
C GLN A 139 -20.44 14.45 -5.53
N ASP A 140 -19.58 13.43 -5.39
CA ASP A 140 -18.27 13.39 -6.04
C ASP A 140 -18.36 13.03 -7.53
N SER A 141 -19.32 12.19 -7.93
CA SER A 141 -19.52 11.79 -9.33
C SER A 141 -19.85 12.97 -10.27
N ARG A 142 -20.46 14.04 -9.74
CA ARG A 142 -20.77 15.27 -10.50
C ARG A 142 -19.53 16.09 -10.85
N VAL A 143 -18.51 16.09 -9.99
CA VAL A 143 -17.24 16.80 -10.22
C VAL A 143 -16.40 16.10 -11.29
N HIS A 144 -16.47 14.77 -11.35
CA HIS A 144 -15.74 13.96 -12.32
C HIS A 144 -16.38 13.94 -13.72
N SER A 145 -17.65 14.35 -13.83
CA SER A 145 -18.39 14.42 -15.10
C SER A 145 -17.90 15.54 -16.03
N SER A 146 -17.20 16.55 -15.48
CA SER A 146 -16.70 17.72 -16.24
C SER A 146 -15.24 17.63 -16.65
N LEU A 147 -14.50 16.61 -16.18
CA LEU A 147 -13.12 16.38 -16.61
C LEU A 147 -13.07 15.24 -17.62
N HIS A 148 -12.58 15.51 -18.83
CA HIS A 148 -12.26 14.49 -19.84
C HIS A 148 -11.10 13.55 -19.42
N SER A 149 -10.58 13.67 -18.20
CA SER A 149 -9.55 12.80 -17.65
C SER A 149 -10.18 11.57 -17.01
N CYS A 150 -9.70 10.39 -17.40
CA CYS A 150 -10.07 9.11 -16.79
C CYS A 150 -10.03 9.22 -15.25
N PRO A 151 -11.13 8.95 -14.52
CA PRO A 151 -11.11 9.00 -13.07
C PRO A 151 -10.30 7.80 -12.55
N CYS A 152 -9.04 8.02 -12.22
CA CYS A 152 -8.18 7.01 -11.60
C CYS A 152 -8.14 7.25 -10.09
N LEU A 153 -8.45 6.23 -9.28
CA LEU A 153 -8.33 6.30 -7.82
C LEU A 153 -6.90 6.60 -7.35
N ILE A 154 -5.92 6.33 -8.22
CA ILE A 154 -4.48 6.59 -8.09
C ILE A 154 -4.19 8.08 -7.82
N LEU A 155 -5.04 9.01 -8.27
CA LEU A 155 -4.76 10.45 -8.20
C LEU A 155 -5.14 11.11 -6.86
N ASP A 156 -5.77 10.37 -5.95
CA ASP A 156 -6.26 10.88 -4.65
C ASP A 156 -5.28 10.61 -3.49
N GLY A 157 -4.01 10.34 -3.79
CA GLY A 157 -2.95 10.19 -2.79
C GLY A 157 -2.52 11.52 -2.17
N THR A 158 -1.92 11.46 -0.98
CA THR A 158 -1.24 12.61 -0.36
C THR A 158 0.18 12.80 -0.86
N ASP A 159 0.66 12.00 -1.82
CA ASP A 159 2.03 12.02 -2.32
C ASP A 159 2.48 13.42 -2.78
N LYS A 160 1.58 14.19 -3.41
CA LYS A 160 1.89 15.59 -3.79
C LYS A 160 2.11 16.49 -2.58
N LEU A 161 1.35 16.26 -1.50
CA LEU A 161 1.50 16.97 -0.23
C LEU A 161 2.81 16.53 0.47
N GLU A 162 3.15 15.25 0.42
CA GLU A 162 4.41 14.72 0.95
C GLU A 162 5.62 15.27 0.20
N GLY A 163 5.55 15.39 -1.13
CA GLY A 163 6.56 16.09 -1.94
C GLY A 163 6.72 17.56 -1.53
N LEU A 164 5.61 18.25 -1.26
CA LEU A 164 5.65 19.62 -0.73
C LEU A 164 6.33 19.69 0.64
N PHE A 165 6.02 18.76 1.55
CA PHE A 165 6.69 18.68 2.85
C PHE A 165 8.17 18.31 2.74
N SER A 166 8.54 17.46 1.79
CA SER A 166 9.94 17.16 1.49
C SER A 166 10.68 18.43 1.06
N ASN A 167 10.11 19.19 0.12
CA ASN A 167 10.67 20.46 -0.33
C ASN A 167 10.86 21.46 0.83
N ILE A 168 9.88 21.56 1.74
CA ILE A 168 9.98 22.43 2.92
C ILE A 168 11.17 22.05 3.80
N HIS A 169 11.40 20.75 4.01
CA HIS A 169 12.52 20.24 4.82
C HIS A 169 13.88 20.37 4.14
N THR A 170 13.95 20.46 2.82
CA THR A 170 15.19 20.53 2.04
C THR A 170 15.56 21.94 1.58
N GLN A 171 14.69 22.93 1.80
CA GLN A 171 14.94 24.33 1.43
C GLN A 171 16.17 24.96 2.10
N ASP A 172 16.53 24.51 3.31
CA ASP A 172 17.75 24.93 4.01
C ASP A 172 18.30 23.80 4.89
N HIS A 173 19.34 24.10 5.67
CA HIS A 173 19.94 23.13 6.59
C HIS A 173 19.15 22.93 7.90
N SER A 174 18.06 23.66 8.13
CA SER A 174 17.27 23.61 9.36
C SER A 174 16.02 22.76 9.19
N GLN A 175 16.15 21.46 9.46
CA GLN A 175 15.03 20.51 9.36
C GLN A 175 13.91 20.76 10.36
N ASN A 176 14.20 21.41 11.49
CA ASN A 176 13.20 21.84 12.46
C ASN A 176 12.99 23.34 12.31
N PHE A 177 11.73 23.75 12.19
CA PHE A 177 11.36 25.15 12.01
C PHE A 177 10.11 25.47 12.83
N ASP A 178 9.99 26.72 13.26
CA ASP A 178 8.78 27.20 13.95
C ASP A 178 7.62 27.43 12.96
N THR A 179 6.45 27.79 13.49
CA THR A 179 5.25 28.01 12.67
C THR A 179 5.41 29.17 11.67
N LEU A 180 6.19 30.20 12.01
CA LEU A 180 6.43 31.35 11.13
C LEU A 180 7.32 30.94 9.96
N GLN A 181 8.41 30.22 10.27
CA GLN A 181 9.32 29.65 9.28
C GLN A 181 8.60 28.63 8.38
N LEU A 182 7.74 27.77 8.94
CA LEU A 182 6.90 26.87 8.15
C LEU A 182 6.03 27.64 7.16
N ALA A 183 5.36 28.72 7.59
CA ALA A 183 4.50 29.51 6.71
C ALA A 183 5.29 30.13 5.55
N GLN A 184 6.48 30.65 5.83
CA GLN A 184 7.37 31.21 4.80
C GLN A 184 7.84 30.14 3.82
N LYS A 185 8.35 29.01 4.33
CA LYS A 185 8.83 27.88 3.52
C LYS A 185 7.71 27.28 2.66
N LEU A 186 6.50 27.18 3.20
CA LEU A 186 5.31 26.71 2.48
C LEU A 186 4.95 27.64 1.32
N SER A 187 5.04 28.96 1.51
CA SER A 187 4.80 29.93 0.43
C SER A 187 5.77 29.72 -0.73
N ILE A 188 7.06 29.58 -0.43
CA ILE A 188 8.11 29.34 -1.44
C ILE A 188 7.89 27.98 -2.13
N ALA A 189 7.61 26.93 -1.36
CA ALA A 189 7.39 25.60 -1.92
C ALA A 189 6.15 25.56 -2.84
N ALA A 190 5.08 26.27 -2.48
CA ALA A 190 3.88 26.39 -3.31
C ALA A 190 4.16 27.12 -4.63
N GLU A 191 4.97 28.19 -4.61
CA GLU A 191 5.40 28.89 -5.82
C GLU A 191 6.25 27.97 -6.72
N HIS A 192 7.19 27.22 -6.15
CA HIS A 192 7.98 26.23 -6.91
C HIS A 192 7.08 25.19 -7.59
N VAL A 193 6.13 24.61 -6.84
CA VAL A 193 5.19 23.64 -7.39
C VAL A 193 4.34 24.25 -8.52
N ALA A 194 3.90 25.50 -8.38
CA ALA A 194 3.13 26.19 -9.43
C ALA A 194 3.98 26.42 -10.68
N VAL A 195 5.23 26.90 -10.54
CA VAL A 195 6.14 27.13 -11.66
C VAL A 195 6.46 25.85 -12.40
N PHE A 196 6.80 24.76 -11.69
CA PHE A 196 7.09 23.46 -12.31
C PHE A 196 5.86 22.79 -12.92
N SER A 197 4.68 22.99 -12.33
CA SER A 197 3.42 22.51 -12.94
C SER A 197 3.14 23.19 -14.29
N CYS A 198 3.55 24.46 -14.46
CA CYS A 198 3.44 25.18 -15.72
C CYS A 198 4.59 24.90 -16.68
N ASN A 199 5.76 24.49 -16.19
CA ASN A 199 6.98 24.23 -16.96
C ASN A 199 7.60 22.87 -16.57
N PRO A 200 6.99 21.74 -17.00
CA PRO A 200 7.43 20.41 -16.57
C PRO A 200 8.86 20.06 -16.99
N ASP A 201 9.38 20.71 -18.04
CA ASP A 201 10.73 20.57 -18.56
C ASP A 201 11.81 21.15 -17.63
N MET A 202 11.42 22.05 -16.72
CA MET A 202 12.32 22.64 -15.73
C MET A 202 12.48 21.77 -14.47
N ASP A 203 11.55 20.84 -14.23
CA ASP A 203 11.63 19.91 -13.11
C ASP A 203 12.58 18.76 -13.46
N ARG A 204 13.78 18.82 -12.90
CA ARG A 204 14.81 17.79 -13.13
C ARG A 204 14.65 16.57 -12.21
N GLY A 205 13.63 16.57 -11.34
CA GLY A 205 13.52 15.63 -10.24
C GLY A 205 14.61 15.86 -9.19
N HIS A 206 14.32 15.44 -7.97
CA HIS A 206 15.29 15.27 -6.90
C HIS A 206 15.59 13.79 -6.70
#